data_AF-A0A2E4IX47-F1
#
_entry.id   AF-A0A2E4IX47-F1
#
_cell.length_a   1.000
_cell.length_b   1.000
_cell.length_c   1.000
_cell.angle_alpha   90.00
_cell.angle_beta   90.00
_cell.angle_gamma   90.00
#
_symmetry.space_group_name_H-M   'P 1'
#
loop_
_entity.id
_entity.type
_entity.pdbx_description
1 polymer ?
#
loop_
_entity_poly.entity_id
_entity_poly.type
_entity_poly.pdbx_seq_one_letter_code
_entity_poly.pdbx_strand_id
1 'polypeptide(L)'
;MKLIDRLKKACGIQVTDDATDSLATLILAARENDKLMRKLKFLLSLPEAQRTSLVLTAVEEMKTRGEPPDICEAFSILATVDGAAAADKAIDAVIY
;
A
#
# COMPACT_ATOMS: atom_id res chain seq x y z
N MET A 1 11.48 17.16 -7.44
CA MET A 1 10.40 16.17 -7.67
C MET A 1 9.96 15.65 -6.31
N LYS A 2 8.67 15.71 -5.99
CA LYS A 2 8.17 15.14 -4.75
C LYS A 2 8.18 13.61 -4.89
N LEU A 3 8.35 12.91 -3.78
CA LEU A 3 8.41 11.44 -3.73
C LEU A 3 7.11 10.82 -4.28
N ILE A 4 6.00 11.52 -4.07
CA ILE A 4 4.68 11.25 -4.68
C ILE A 4 4.74 11.26 -6.21
N ASP A 5 5.45 12.19 -6.85
CA ASP A 5 5.59 12.22 -8.33
C ASP A 5 6.33 10.99 -8.86
N ARG A 6 7.33 10.50 -8.10
CA ARG A 6 8.06 9.26 -8.44
C ARG A 6 7.18 8.03 -8.28
N LEU A 7 6.35 8.01 -7.24
CA LEU A 7 5.40 6.94 -6.98
C LEU A 7 4.30 6.89 -8.04
N LYS A 8 3.72 8.02 -8.42
CA LYS A 8 2.76 8.11 -9.56
C LYS A 8 3.37 7.55 -10.84
N LYS A 9 4.63 7.89 -11.13
CA LYS A 9 5.36 7.39 -12.31
C LYS A 9 5.74 5.90 -12.20
N ALA A 10 6.05 5.41 -11.00
CA ALA A 10 6.45 4.03 -10.76
C ALA A 10 5.23 3.10 -10.81
N CYS A 11 4.13 3.46 -10.16
CA CYS A 11 2.93 2.63 -10.10
C CYS A 11 2.31 2.44 -11.49
N GLY A 12 2.28 3.45 -12.37
CA GLY A 12 1.84 3.29 -13.78
C GLY A 12 0.38 2.81 -13.96
N ILE A 13 -0.36 2.64 -12.88
CA ILE A 13 -1.76 2.24 -12.88
C ILE A 13 -2.61 3.52 -12.90
N GLN A 14 -3.66 3.52 -13.71
CA GLN A 14 -4.76 4.50 -13.66
C GLN A 14 -5.62 4.32 -12.39
N VAL A 15 -5.01 4.11 -11.22
CA VAL A 15 -5.75 4.21 -9.96
C VAL A 15 -6.05 5.69 -9.79
N THR A 16 -7.30 6.04 -9.47
CA THR A 16 -7.72 7.41 -9.18
C THR A 16 -6.68 8.14 -8.32
N ASP A 17 -6.43 9.42 -8.62
CA ASP A 17 -5.35 10.22 -8.03
C ASP A 17 -5.28 10.08 -6.50
N ASP A 18 -6.43 10.02 -5.82
CA ASP A 18 -6.55 9.83 -4.37
C ASP A 18 -6.01 8.49 -3.86
N ALA A 19 -6.28 7.38 -4.53
CA ALA A 19 -5.88 6.06 -4.08
C ALA A 19 -4.37 5.80 -4.30
N THR A 20 -3.79 6.42 -5.33
CA THR A 20 -2.33 6.47 -5.50
C THR A 20 -1.65 7.34 -4.44
N ASP A 21 -2.26 8.46 -4.06
CA ASP A 21 -1.75 9.35 -3.00
C ASP A 21 -1.87 8.70 -1.60
N SER A 22 -2.93 7.93 -1.35
CA SER A 22 -3.09 7.16 -0.11
C SER A 22 -2.09 5.99 -0.01
N LEU A 23 -1.82 5.28 -1.11
CA LEU A 23 -0.78 4.25 -1.17
C LEU A 23 0.62 4.86 -0.99
N ALA A 24 0.86 6.03 -1.59
CA ALA A 24 2.11 6.76 -1.40
C ALA A 24 2.32 7.20 0.06
N THR A 25 1.26 7.68 0.70
CA THR A 25 1.26 8.04 2.12
C THR A 25 1.57 6.83 3.01
N LEU A 26 0.99 5.67 2.69
CA LEU A 26 1.25 4.43 3.40
C LEU A 26 2.71 3.96 3.27
N ILE A 27 3.29 4.07 2.06
CA ILE A 27 4.69 3.69 1.82
C ILE A 27 5.66 4.67 2.50
N LEU A 28 5.32 5.96 2.53
CA LEU A 28 6.07 6.97 3.30
C LEU A 28 6.02 6.69 4.80
N ALA A 29 4.83 6.40 5.35
CA ALA A 29 4.68 6.02 6.75
C ALA A 29 5.44 4.72 7.08
N ALA A 30 5.46 3.77 6.14
CA ALA A 30 6.27 2.55 6.27
C ALA A 30 7.77 2.84 6.24
N ARG A 31 8.23 3.81 5.43
CA ARG A 31 9.65 4.21 5.38
C ARG A 31 10.13 4.75 6.73
N GLU A 32 9.29 5.51 7.43
CA GLU A 32 9.61 6.06 8.75
C GLU A 32 9.46 5.02 9.88
N ASN A 33 8.94 3.83 9.58
CA ASN A 33 8.69 2.78 10.55
C ASN A 33 9.15 1.41 10.01
N ASP A 34 10.38 1.01 10.37
CA ASP A 34 10.98 -0.27 9.95
C ASP A 34 10.09 -1.49 10.21
N LYS A 35 9.34 -1.49 11.32
CA LYS A 35 8.42 -2.58 11.65
C LYS A 35 7.25 -2.64 10.68
N LEU A 36 6.73 -1.49 10.28
CA LEU A 36 5.68 -1.37 9.27
C LEU A 36 6.21 -1.77 7.89
N MET A 37 7.40 -1.31 7.49
CA MET A 37 8.04 -1.70 6.23
C MET A 37 8.24 -3.22 6.11
N ARG A 38 8.75 -3.88 7.16
CA ARG A 38 8.93 -5.34 7.17
C ARG A 38 7.61 -6.08 7.04
N LYS A 39 6.56 -5.61 7.74
CA LYS A 39 5.21 -6.18 7.63
C LYS A 39 4.64 -6.02 6.22
N LEU A 40 4.86 -4.86 5.61
CA LEU A 40 4.40 -4.56 4.25
C LEU A 40 5.08 -5.47 3.23
N LYS A 41 6.42 -5.59 3.29
CA LYS A 41 7.18 -6.51 2.43
C LYS A 41 6.76 -7.97 2.62
N PHE A 42 6.57 -8.39 3.87
CA PHE A 42 6.06 -9.73 4.16
C PHE A 42 4.70 -9.95 3.50
N LEU A 43 3.76 -9.02 3.67
CA LEU A 43 2.43 -9.09 3.09
C LEU A 43 2.46 -9.16 1.54
N LEU A 44 3.34 -8.38 0.90
CA LEU A 44 3.52 -8.40 -0.56
C LEU A 44 4.17 -9.68 -1.07
N SER A 45 5.00 -10.35 -0.25
CA SER A 45 5.61 -11.64 -0.59
C SER A 45 4.66 -12.83 -0.51
N LEU A 46 3.47 -12.66 0.08
CA LEU A 46 2.49 -13.74 0.21
C LEU A 46 1.77 -14.02 -1.13
N PRO A 47 1.31 -15.27 -1.35
CA PRO A 47 0.44 -15.60 -2.45
C PRO A 47 -0.83 -14.74 -2.42
N GLU A 48 -1.35 -14.38 -3.60
CA GLU A 48 -2.53 -13.51 -3.76
C GLU A 48 -3.69 -13.92 -2.85
N ALA A 49 -4.10 -15.19 -2.88
CA ALA A 49 -5.23 -15.67 -2.07
C ALA A 49 -5.04 -15.42 -0.55
N GLN A 50 -3.81 -15.57 -0.04
CA GLN A 50 -3.49 -15.32 1.36
C GLN A 50 -3.39 -13.82 1.64
N ARG A 51 -2.75 -13.06 0.75
CA ARG A 51 -2.65 -11.60 0.85
C ARG A 51 -4.03 -10.95 0.88
N THR A 52 -4.89 -11.28 -0.08
CA THR A 52 -6.26 -10.78 -0.16
C THR A 52 -7.04 -11.05 1.12
N SER A 53 -6.99 -12.29 1.63
CA SER A 53 -7.67 -12.62 2.88
C SER A 53 -7.15 -11.78 4.06
N LEU A 54 -5.83 -11.65 4.23
CA LEU A 54 -5.25 -10.88 5.34
C LEU A 54 -5.53 -9.39 5.22
N VAL A 55 -5.45 -8.83 4.01
CA VAL A 55 -5.73 -7.42 3.74
C VAL A 55 -7.19 -7.10 4.05
N LEU A 56 -8.14 -7.93 3.59
CA LEU A 56 -9.55 -7.70 3.86
C LEU A 56 -9.87 -7.76 5.35
N THR A 57 -9.33 -8.74 6.07
CA THR A 57 -9.48 -8.82 7.54
C THR A 57 -8.87 -7.60 8.22
N ALA A 58 -7.67 -7.16 7.81
CA ALA A 58 -7.04 -5.98 8.37
C ALA A 58 -7.86 -4.71 8.10
N VAL A 59 -8.42 -4.55 6.90
CA VAL A 59 -9.28 -3.43 6.54
C VAL A 59 -10.57 -3.43 7.36
N GLU A 60 -11.18 -4.59 7.61
CA GLU A 60 -12.35 -4.69 8.48
C GLU A 60 -12.00 -4.33 9.93
N GLU A 61 -10.86 -4.78 10.45
CA GLU A 61 -10.37 -4.37 11.76
C GLU A 61 -10.11 -2.85 11.84
N MET A 62 -9.56 -2.26 10.79
CA MET A 62 -9.32 -0.81 10.72
C MET A 62 -10.64 -0.03 10.73
N LYS A 63 -11.62 -0.47 9.94
CA LYS A 63 -12.97 0.12 9.92
C LYS A 63 -13.65 0.03 11.29
N THR A 64 -13.56 -1.11 11.97
CA THR A 64 -14.15 -1.30 13.30
C THR A 64 -13.46 -0.47 14.38
N ARG A 65 -12.17 -0.15 14.21
CA ARG A 65 -11.41 0.76 15.08
C ARG A 65 -11.65 2.24 14.78
N GLY A 66 -12.36 2.57 13.71
CA GLY A 66 -12.63 3.96 13.31
C GLY A 66 -11.47 4.62 12.58
N GLU A 67 -10.58 3.84 11.95
CA GLU A 67 -9.55 4.40 11.08
C GLU A 67 -10.17 5.16 9.90
N PRO A 68 -9.50 6.22 9.40
CA PRO A 68 -9.99 6.98 8.27
C PRO A 68 -10.25 6.10 7.04
N PRO A 69 -11.34 6.38 6.28
CA PRO A 69 -11.69 5.60 5.09
C PRO A 69 -10.56 5.60 4.06
N ASP A 70 -9.86 6.72 3.88
CA ASP A 70 -8.76 6.88 2.93
C ASP A 70 -7.61 5.90 3.20
N ILE A 71 -7.31 5.62 4.48
CA ILE A 71 -6.28 4.65 4.88
C ILE A 71 -6.78 3.22 4.66
N CYS A 72 -8.06 2.95 4.95
CA CYS A 72 -8.69 1.67 4.67
C CYS A 72 -8.69 1.34 3.17
N GLU A 73 -8.95 2.33 2.32
CA GLU A 73 -8.87 2.20 0.87
C GLU A 73 -7.43 1.96 0.40
N ALA A 74 -6.46 2.69 0.94
CA ALA A 74 -5.03 2.47 0.66
C ALA A 74 -4.62 1.01 0.90
N PHE A 75 -5.04 0.44 2.03
CA PHE A 75 -4.78 -0.95 2.35
C PHE A 75 -5.55 -1.90 1.43
N SER A 76 -6.79 -1.58 1.08
CA SER A 76 -7.61 -2.43 0.20
C SER A 76 -6.99 -2.63 -1.19
N ILE A 77 -6.25 -1.63 -1.69
CA ILE A 77 -5.52 -1.73 -2.96
C ILE A 77 -4.48 -2.86 -2.92
N LEU A 78 -3.86 -3.11 -1.76
CA LEU A 78 -2.88 -4.20 -1.57
C LEU A 78 -3.49 -5.60 -1.72
N ALA A 79 -4.82 -5.73 -1.64
CA ALA A 79 -5.50 -6.99 -1.92
C ALA A 79 -5.45 -7.35 -3.41
N THR A 80 -5.40 -6.35 -4.30
CA THR A 80 -5.36 -6.56 -5.74
C THR A 80 -3.95 -6.91 -6.22
N VAL A 81 -3.84 -7.66 -7.33
CA VAL A 81 -2.55 -7.98 -7.95
C VAL A 81 -1.83 -6.72 -8.41
N ASP A 82 -2.54 -5.83 -9.10
CA ASP A 82 -1.97 -4.57 -9.61
C ASP A 82 -1.52 -3.66 -8.47
N GLY A 83 -2.37 -3.49 -7.45
CA GLY A 83 -2.05 -2.67 -6.29
C GLY A 83 -0.86 -3.19 -5.48
N ALA A 84 -0.74 -4.50 -5.33
CA ALA A 84 0.42 -5.12 -4.69
C ALA A 84 1.71 -4.93 -5.52
N ALA A 85 1.65 -5.12 -6.84
CA ALA A 85 2.78 -4.92 -7.73
C ALA A 85 3.24 -3.45 -7.75
N ALA A 86 2.29 -2.51 -7.75
CA ALA A 86 2.57 -1.08 -7.63
C ALA A 86 3.20 -0.74 -6.28
N ALA A 87 2.69 -1.29 -5.18
CA ALA A 87 3.27 -1.10 -3.85
C ALA A 87 4.71 -1.64 -3.76
N ASP A 88 4.97 -2.82 -4.32
CA ASP A 88 6.30 -3.43 -4.33
C ASP A 88 7.31 -2.57 -5.11
N LYS A 89 6.93 -2.16 -6.33
CA LYS A 89 7.74 -1.25 -7.16
C LYS A 89 7.97 0.11 -6.51
N ALA A 90 6.96 0.62 -5.81
CA ALA A 90 7.02 1.86 -5.07
C ALA A 90 7.97 1.77 -3.86
N ILE A 91 7.94 0.66 -3.12
CA ILE A 91 8.86 0.41 -2.00
C ILE A 91 10.30 0.38 -2.52
N ASP A 92 10.56 -0.32 -3.62
CA ASP A 92 11.89 -0.38 -4.24
C ASP A 92 12.39 1.00 -4.68
N ALA A 93 11.50 1.86 -5.21
CA ALA A 93 11.83 3.22 -5.64
C ALA A 93 12.08 4.23 -4.50
N VAL A 94 11.79 3.86 -3.24
CA VAL A 94 11.93 4.72 -2.05
C VAL A 94 13.09 4.27 -1.14
N ILE A 95 13.54 3.02 -1.30
CA ILE A 95 14.70 2.46 -0.58
C ILE A 95 16.03 2.81 -1.28
N TYR A 96 16.01 3.09 -2.59
CA TYR A 96 17.15 3.56 -3.40
C TYR A 96 17.00 5.02 -3.83
#